data_AF-A0A9X4RR99-F1
#
_entry.id   AF-A0A9X4RR99-F1
#
_cell.length_a   1.000
_cell.length_b   1.000
_cell.length_c   1.000
_cell.angle_alpha   90.00
_cell.angle_beta   90.00
_cell.angle_gamma   90.00
#
_symmetry.space_group_name_H-M   'P 1'
#
loop_
_entity.id
_entity.type
_entity.pdbx_description
1 polymer ?
#
loop_
_entity_poly.entity_id
_entity_poly.type
_entity_poly.pdbx_seq_one_letter_code
_entity_poly.pdbx_strand_id
1 'polypeptide(L)'
;MLTKNEFIKKLKEARASQLLVEQRINEIFSNYNLDAMPFSADNSNNLREAIQCYIHYGEMPLSENLDDFWKSYKKCVQKESE
;
A
#
# COMPACT_ATOMS: atom_id res chain seq x y z
N MET A 1 -12.40 14.03 -27.52
CA MET A 1 -11.77 15.09 -26.71
C MET A 1 -12.72 15.40 -25.55
N LEU A 2 -12.21 15.57 -24.32
CA LEU A 2 -13.07 15.85 -23.16
C LEU A 2 -13.63 17.29 -23.21
N THR A 3 -14.88 17.48 -22.81
CA THR A 3 -15.40 18.82 -22.50
C THR A 3 -14.79 19.35 -21.20
N LYS A 4 -14.84 20.67 -21.00
CA LYS A 4 -14.40 21.30 -19.74
C LYS A 4 -15.07 20.68 -18.51
N ASN A 5 -16.37 20.41 -18.59
CA ASN A 5 -17.13 19.83 -17.47
C ASN A 5 -16.70 18.40 -17.18
N GLU A 6 -16.50 17.57 -18.21
CA GLU A 6 -16.00 16.20 -18.03
C GLU A 6 -14.57 16.18 -17.48
N PHE A 7 -13.70 17.06 -17.96
CA PHE A 7 -12.33 17.19 -17.45
C PHE A 7 -12.32 17.53 -15.95
N ILE A 8 -13.08 18.55 -15.55
CA ILE A 8 -13.16 18.97 -14.15
C ILE A 8 -13.81 17.89 -13.26
N LYS A 9 -14.85 17.21 -13.77
CA LYS A 9 -15.48 16.08 -13.06
C LYS A 9 -14.46 14.98 -12.78
N LYS A 10 -13.73 14.53 -13.81
CA LYS A 10 -12.71 13.48 -13.68
C LYS A 10 -11.59 13.87 -12.71
N LEU A 11 -11.18 15.14 -12.70
CA LEU A 11 -10.17 15.63 -11.76
C LEU A 11 -10.65 15.55 -10.30
N LYS A 12 -11.91 15.93 -10.04
CA LYS A 12 -12.51 15.82 -8.69
C LYS A 12 -12.64 14.37 -8.23
N GLU A 13 -13.06 13.49 -9.14
CA GLU A 13 -13.16 12.05 -8.87
C GLU A 13 -11.79 11.45 -8.55
N ALA A 14 -10.75 11.79 -9.33
CA ALA A 14 -9.39 11.36 -9.06
C ALA A 14 -8.89 11.83 -7.68
N ARG A 15 -9.17 13.08 -7.29
CA ARG A 15 -8.81 13.58 -5.94
C ARG A 15 -9.55 12.83 -4.84
N ALA A 16 -10.83 12.54 -5.02
CA ALA A 16 -11.61 11.77 -4.05
C ALA A 16 -11.03 10.35 -3.88
N SER A 17 -10.70 9.67 -4.98
CA SER A 17 -10.05 8.35 -4.93
C SER A 17 -8.70 8.40 -4.22
N GLN A 18 -7.87 9.41 -4.50
CA GLN A 18 -6.57 9.57 -3.85
C GLN A 18 -6.70 9.75 -2.33
N LEU A 19 -7.69 10.51 -1.86
CA LEU A 19 -7.95 10.68 -0.42
C LEU A 19 -8.35 9.36 0.25
N LEU A 20 -9.13 8.52 -0.43
CA LEU A 20 -9.48 7.19 0.07
C LEU A 20 -8.25 6.27 0.16
N VAL A 21 -7.35 6.33 -0.84
CA VAL A 21 -6.08 5.60 -0.82
C VAL A 21 -5.21 6.05 0.36
N GLU A 22 -5.04 7.36 0.55
CA GLU A 22 -4.28 7.94 1.69
C GLU A 22 -4.86 7.48 3.04
N GLN A 23 -6.19 7.50 3.19
CA GLN A 23 -6.84 7.01 4.41
C GLN A 23 -6.52 5.54 4.68
N ARG A 24 -6.63 4.66 3.66
CA ARG A 24 -6.35 3.22 3.83
C ARG A 24 -4.88 2.95 4.14
N ILE A 25 -3.95 3.68 3.51
CA ILE A 25 -2.53 3.60 3.84
C ILE A 25 -2.31 3.93 5.31
N ASN A 26 -2.89 5.04 5.79
CA ASN A 26 -2.77 5.45 7.18
C ASN A 26 -3.33 4.39 8.14
N GLU A 27 -4.49 3.78 7.83
CA GLU A 27 -5.09 2.70 8.63
C GLU A 27 -4.20 1.45 8.70
N ILE A 28 -3.49 1.10 7.62
CA ILE A 28 -2.54 -0.04 7.62
C ILE A 28 -1.28 0.31 8.43
N PHE A 29 -0.79 1.55 8.32
CA PHE A 29 0.52 1.96 8.85
C PHE A 29 0.45 2.48 10.29
N SER A 30 -0.74 2.68 10.87
CA SER A 30 -0.89 3.35 12.16
C SER A 30 -0.43 2.52 13.36
N ASN A 31 -0.48 1.19 13.27
CA ASN A 31 -0.41 0.32 14.45
C ASN A 31 0.93 -0.37 14.64
N TYR A 32 1.78 -0.43 13.61
CA TYR A 32 3.00 -1.22 13.63
C TYR A 32 4.14 -0.53 12.87
N ASN A 33 5.37 -0.71 13.35
CA ASN A 33 6.56 -0.20 12.67
C ASN A 33 6.92 -1.08 11.45
N LEU A 34 6.24 -0.85 10.32
CA LEU A 34 6.42 -1.62 9.09
C LEU A 34 7.79 -1.43 8.44
N ASP A 35 8.49 -0.32 8.72
CA ASP A 35 9.85 -0.06 8.23
C ASP A 35 10.84 -1.10 8.80
N ALA A 36 10.60 -1.57 10.02
CA ALA A 36 11.42 -2.59 10.67
C ALA A 36 11.10 -4.02 10.21
N MET A 37 10.12 -4.22 9.32
CA MET A 37 9.68 -5.53 8.87
C MET A 37 10.33 -5.91 7.56
N PRO A 38 11.25 -6.89 7.53
CA PRO A 38 11.89 -7.30 6.28
C PRO A 38 10.86 -7.84 5.29
N PHE A 39 10.98 -7.40 4.04
CA PHE A 39 10.18 -7.88 2.93
C PHE A 39 11.05 -7.89 1.68
N SER A 40 10.90 -8.89 0.81
CA SER A 40 11.69 -8.96 -0.42
C SER A 40 10.76 -8.82 -1.62
N ALA A 41 10.91 -7.71 -2.32
CA ALA A 41 10.29 -7.42 -3.63
C ALA A 41 11.32 -6.67 -4.50
N ASP A 42 11.00 -6.46 -5.78
CA ASP A 42 11.94 -5.91 -6.76
C ASP A 42 12.50 -4.54 -6.34
N ASN A 43 11.65 -3.64 -5.81
CA ASN A 43 12.05 -2.29 -5.42
C ASN A 43 11.86 -1.99 -3.92
N SER A 44 11.81 -3.01 -3.07
CA SER A 44 11.61 -2.83 -1.63
C SER A 44 12.32 -3.88 -0.79
N ASN A 45 12.85 -3.44 0.35
CA ASN A 45 13.52 -4.30 1.32
C ASN A 45 12.75 -4.43 2.66
N ASN A 46 11.64 -3.69 2.79
CA ASN A 46 10.78 -3.72 3.95
C ASN A 46 9.29 -3.67 3.57
N LEU A 47 8.43 -4.06 4.50
CA LEU A 47 7.00 -4.24 4.26
C LEU A 47 6.30 -2.92 3.94
N ARG A 48 6.76 -1.80 4.51
CA ARG A 48 6.20 -0.47 4.23
C ARG A 48 6.41 -0.08 2.78
N GLU A 49 7.66 -0.13 2.31
CA GLU A 49 8.02 0.16 0.93
C GLU A 49 7.28 -0.77 -0.03
N ALA A 50 7.21 -2.07 0.27
CA ALA A 50 6.54 -3.04 -0.58
C ALA A 50 5.04 -2.75 -0.74
N ILE A 51 4.35 -2.38 0.33
CA ILE A 51 2.92 -1.98 0.29
C ILE A 51 2.75 -0.68 -0.52
N GLN A 52 3.66 0.29 -0.34
CA GLN A 52 3.61 1.53 -1.13
C GLN A 52 3.85 1.27 -2.62
N CYS A 53 4.80 0.40 -2.96
CA CYS A 53 5.06 -0.01 -4.34
C CYS A 53 3.86 -0.71 -4.97
N TYR A 54 3.20 -1.62 -4.24
CA TYR A 54 1.97 -2.25 -4.72
C TYR A 54 0.86 -1.22 -5.00
N ILE A 55 0.61 -0.30 -4.06
CA ILE A 55 -0.48 0.66 -4.19
C ILE A 55 -0.23 1.70 -5.29
N HIS A 56 1.00 2.20 -5.41
CA HIS A 56 1.32 3.30 -6.34
C HIS A 56 1.78 2.84 -7.71
N TYR A 57 2.39 1.66 -7.82
CA TYR A 57 3.01 1.16 -9.06
C TYR A 57 2.49 -0.21 -9.49
N GLY A 58 1.66 -0.87 -8.68
CA GLY A 58 1.12 -2.20 -8.99
C GLY A 58 2.14 -3.33 -8.87
N GLU A 59 3.27 -3.08 -8.20
CA GLU A 59 4.32 -4.09 -8.01
C GLU A 59 3.84 -5.24 -7.13
N MET A 60 4.00 -6.46 -7.62
CA MET A 60 3.66 -7.66 -6.89
C MET A 60 4.85 -8.16 -6.06
N PRO A 61 4.62 -8.92 -4.97
CA PRO A 61 5.67 -9.70 -4.32
C PRO A 61 6.35 -10.63 -5.31
N LEU A 62 7.58 -11.09 -5.00
CA LEU A 62 8.33 -12.04 -5.85
C LEU A 62 7.57 -13.34 -6.15
N SER A 63 6.67 -13.74 -5.26
CA SER A 63 5.82 -14.93 -5.44
C SER A 63 4.56 -14.67 -6.28
N GLU A 64 4.33 -13.42 -6.68
CA GLU A 64 3.09 -12.94 -7.30
C GLU A 64 1.84 -13.16 -6.43
N ASN A 65 2.00 -13.40 -5.12
CA ASN A 65 0.90 -13.64 -4.19
C ASN A 65 0.81 -12.58 -3.08
N LEU A 66 -0.35 -11.91 -2.99
CA LEU A 66 -0.63 -10.90 -1.95
C LEU A 66 -0.60 -11.47 -0.52
N ASP A 67 -0.77 -12.78 -0.34
CA ASP A 67 -0.64 -13.43 0.96
C ASP A 67 0.73 -13.21 1.60
N ASP A 68 1.77 -12.88 0.82
CA ASP A 68 3.10 -12.62 1.36
C ASP A 68 3.13 -11.34 2.20
N PHE A 69 2.36 -10.31 1.84
CA PHE A 69 2.19 -9.12 2.68
C PHE A 69 1.61 -9.51 4.04
N TRP A 70 0.56 -10.35 4.04
CA TRP A 70 -0.08 -10.82 5.26
C TRP A 70 0.83 -11.69 6.11
N LYS A 71 1.58 -12.62 5.51
CA LYS A 71 2.54 -13.47 6.22
C LYS A 71 3.61 -12.64 6.92
N SER A 72 4.13 -11.60 6.26
CA SER A 72 5.11 -10.70 6.87
C SER A 72 4.50 -9.91 8.02
N TYR A 73 3.31 -9.32 7.79
CA TYR A 73 2.57 -8.58 8.81
C TYR A 73 2.26 -9.43 10.07
N LYS A 74 1.71 -10.64 9.90
CA LYS A 74 1.31 -11.52 11.00
C LYS A 74 2.49 -11.97 11.86
N LYS A 75 3.66 -12.23 11.25
CA LYS A 75 4.89 -12.59 12.00
C LYS A 75 5.29 -11.51 13.01
N CYS A 76 4.94 -10.25 12.76
CA CYS A 76 5.24 -9.15 13.67
C CYS A 76 4.19 -8.96 14.76
N VAL A 77 2.90 -9.08 14.43
CA VAL A 77 1.82 -9.04 15.46
C VAL A 77 2.07 -10.09 16.54
N GLN A 78 2.57 -11.27 16.16
CA GLN A 78 2.87 -12.35 17.11
C GLN A 78 4.11 -12.08 17.98
N LYS A 79 5.10 -11.33 17.48
CA LYS A 79 6.34 -11.01 18.20
C LYS A 79 6.19 -9.89 19.23
N GLU A 80 5.20 -9.01 19.07
CA GLU A 80 4.91 -7.95 20.06
C GLU A 80 4.00 -8.44 21.20
N SER A 81 3.37 -9.60 21.06
CA SER A 81 2.50 -10.23 22.06
C SER A 81 3.21 -11.25 22.98
N GLU A 82 4.51 -11.47 22.79
CA GLU A 82 5.41 -12.24 23.67
C GLU A 82 6.26 -11.30 24.55
#